data_AF-A0A948FLE5-F1
#
_entry.id   AF-A0A948FLE5-F1
#
_cell.length_a   1.000
_cell.length_b   1.000
_cell.length_c   1.000
_cell.angle_alpha   90.00
_cell.angle_beta   90.00
_cell.angle_gamma   90.00
#
_symmetry.space_group_name_H-M   'P 1'
#
loop_
_entity.id
_entity.type
_entity.pdbx_description
1 polymer ?
#
loop_
_entity_poly.entity_id
_entity_poly.type
_entity_poly.pdbx_seq_one_letter_code
_entity_poly.pdbx_strand_id
1 'polypeptide(L)' 'MKPKVIFALVLAGLFLILLIQNTQVVDVKLFFWTISMSRIILLPLMILIGFIIGFFVGRKYW' A
#
# COMPACT_ATOMS: atom_id res chain seq x y z
N MET A 1 14.38 21.63 10.46
CA MET A 1 14.06 20.60 9.45
C MET A 1 13.37 21.27 8.26
N LYS A 2 13.64 20.85 7.02
CA LYS A 2 12.95 21.45 5.85
C LYS A 2 11.45 21.12 5.92
N PRO A 3 10.52 22.04 5.57
CA PRO A 3 9.08 21.78 5.62
C PRO A 3 8.65 20.50 4.89
N LYS A 4 9.33 20.18 3.77
CA LYS A 4 9.12 18.95 3.00
C LYS A 4 9.39 17.67 3.80
N VAL A 5 10.38 17.68 4.70
CA VAL A 5 10.72 16.53 5.56
C VAL A 5 9.67 16.36 6.65
N ILE A 6 9.21 17.46 7.25
CA ILE A 6 8.13 17.43 8.26
C ILE A 6 6.85 16.87 7.63
N PHE A 7 6.49 17.35 6.43
CA PHE A 7 5.33 16.86 5.70
C PHE A 7 5.43 15.36 5.40
N ALA A 8 6.59 14.89 4.92
CA ALA A 8 6.82 13.48 4.66
C ALA A 8 6.71 12.61 5.93
N LEU A 9 7.24 13.09 7.07
CA LEU A 9 7.14 12.39 8.34
C LEU A 9 5.71 12.31 8.86
N VAL A 10 4.94 13.39 8.73
CA VAL A 10 3.50 13.41 9.10
C VAL A 10 2.73 12.40 8.25
N LEU A 11 2.95 12.38 6.94
CA LEU A 11 2.31 11.41 6.05
C LEU A 11 2.71 9.97 6.40
N ALA A 12 3.98 9.72 6.67
CA ALA A 12 4.45 8.40 7.08
C ALA A 12 3.82 7.96 8.41
N GLY A 13 3.74 8.86 9.40
CA GLY A 13 3.09 8.59 10.68
C GLY A 13 1.60 8.28 10.53
N LEU A 14 0.87 9.08 9.77
CA LEU A 14 -0.55 8.84 9.47
C LEU A 14 -0.76 7.50 8.76
N PHE A 15 0.10 7.18 7.79
CA PHE A 15 0.05 5.90 7.09
C PHE A 15 0.26 4.72 8.05
N LEU A 16 1.24 4.79 8.94
CA LEU A 16 1.48 3.74 9.95
C LEU A 16 0.29 3.59 10.92
N ILE A 17 -0.31 4.70 11.36
CA ILE A 17 -1.51 4.67 12.22
C ILE A 17 -2.66 3.97 11.50
N LEU A 18 -2.91 4.32 10.23
CA LEU A 18 -3.95 3.67 9.43
C LEU A 18 -3.69 2.17 9.28
N LEU A 19 -2.44 1.77 9.04
CA LEU A 19 -2.05 0.37 8.95
C LEU A 19 -2.35 -0.40 10.24
N ILE A 20 -1.90 0.11 11.39
CA ILE A 20 -2.07 -0.54 12.69
C ILE A 20 -3.55 -0.62 13.10
N GLN A 21 -4.34 0.41 12.82
CA GLN A 21 -5.77 0.39 13.10
C GLN A 21 -6.53 -0.58 12.18
N ASN A 22 -6.04 -0.82 10.95
CA ASN A 22 -6.66 -1.69 9.97
C ASN A 22 -6.01 -3.10 9.97
N THR A 23 -5.87 -3.71 11.13
CA THR A 23 -5.34 -5.09 11.29
C THR A 23 -6.40 -6.17 11.08
N GLN A 24 -7.65 -5.79 10.86
CA GLN A 24 -8.74 -6.72 10.60
C GLN A 24 -8.45 -7.59 9.36
N VAL A 25 -8.78 -8.88 9.47
CA VAL A 25 -8.72 -9.82 8.34
C VAL A 25 -9.79 -9.43 7.30
N VAL A 26 -9.43 -9.55 6.03
CA VAL A 26 -10.35 -9.41 4.89
C VAL A 26 -10.21 -10.57 3.95
N ASP A 27 -11.34 -10.92 3.35
CA ASP A 27 -11.41 -11.90 2.27
C ASP A 27 -11.23 -11.19 0.94
N VAL A 28 -10.10 -11.44 0.30
CA VAL A 28 -9.84 -10.96 -1.06
C VAL A 28 -10.32 -12.03 -2.04
N LYS A 29 -11.28 -11.67 -2.88
CA LYS A 29 -11.78 -12.53 -3.96
C LYS A 29 -11.01 -12.22 -5.24
N LEU A 30 -10.18 -13.16 -5.68
CA LEU A 30 -9.43 -13.09 -6.94
C LEU A 30 -9.92 -14.18 -7.89
N PHE A 31 -10.72 -13.79 -8.88
CA PHE A 31 -11.39 -14.71 -9.80
C PHE A 31 -12.15 -15.82 -9.03
N PHE A 32 -11.62 -17.04 -8.97
CA PHE A 32 -12.21 -18.19 -8.26
C PHE A 32 -11.61 -18.44 -6.87
N TRP A 33 -10.65 -17.60 -6.45
CA TRP A 33 -9.86 -17.81 -5.24
C TRP A 33 -10.33 -16.83 -4.17
N THR A 34 -10.42 -17.32 -2.93
CA THR A 34 -10.64 -16.47 -1.75
C THR A 34 -9.42 -16.57 -0.87
N ILE A 35 -8.77 -15.43 -0.63
CA ILE A 35 -7.57 -15.34 0.20
C ILE A 35 -7.90 -14.45 1.40
N SER A 36 -7.90 -15.04 2.58
CA SER A 36 -8.10 -14.32 3.84
C SER A 36 -6.75 -13.83 4.37
N MET A 37 -6.58 -12.52 4.48
CA MET A 37 -5.34 -11.95 5.02
C MET A 37 -5.61 -10.64 5.77
N SER A 38 -4.68 -10.23 6.63
CA SER A 38 -4.83 -8.96 7.36
C SER A 38 -4.71 -7.77 6.40
N ARG A 39 -5.61 -6.78 6.56
CA ARG A 39 -5.60 -5.51 5.81
C ARG A 39 -4.25 -4.79 5.90
N ILE A 40 -3.55 -4.94 7.03
CA ILE A 40 -2.22 -4.33 7.25
C ILE A 40 -1.15 -4.88 6.30
N ILE A 41 -1.29 -6.13 5.86
CA ILE A 41 -0.38 -6.77 4.90
C ILE A 41 -0.85 -6.50 3.47
N LEU A 42 -2.18 -6.54 3.26
CA LEU A 42 -2.78 -6.35 1.94
C LEU A 42 -2.50 -4.96 1.38
N LEU A 43 -2.67 -3.89 2.17
CA LEU A 43 -2.53 -2.51 1.70
C LEU A 43 -1.11 -2.20 1.18
N PRO A 44 -0.01 -2.45 1.92
CA PRO A 44 1.33 -2.24 1.41
C PRO A 44 1.65 -3.12 0.19
N LEU A 45 1.17 -4.37 0.18
CA LEU A 45 1.39 -5.29 -0.93
C LEU A 45 0.75 -4.78 -2.23
N MET A 46 -0.50 -4.29 -2.16
CA MET A 46 -1.20 -3.73 -3.31
C MET A 46 -0.52 -2.46 -3.84
N ILE A 47 -0.04 -1.59 -2.94
CA ILE A 47 0.73 -0.40 -3.32
C ILE A 47 2.02 -0.81 -4.06
N LEU A 48 2.75 -1.78 -3.52
CA LEU A 48 3.99 -2.27 -4.12
C LEU A 48 3.75 -2.89 -5.51
N ILE A 49 2.73 -3.74 -5.64
CA ILE A 49 2.36 -4.36 -6.92
C ILE A 49 1.97 -3.29 -7.95
N GLY A 50 1.12 -2.34 -7.57
CA GLY A 50 0.70 -1.24 -8.44
C GLY A 50 1.88 -0.37 -8.88
N PHE A 51 2.80 -0.06 -7.97
CA PHE A 51 4.03 0.67 -8.28
C PHE A 51 4.93 -0.09 -9.26
N ILE A 52 5.16 -1.39 -9.02
CA ILE A 52 5.98 -2.23 -9.89
C ILE A 52 5.37 -2.30 -11.29
N ILE A 53 4.07 -2.62 -11.39
CA ILE A 53 3.35 -2.68 -12.68
C ILE A 53 3.44 -1.32 -13.38
N GLY A 54 3.12 -0.23 -12.68
CA GLY A 54 3.17 1.12 -13.23
C GLY A 54 4.57 1.52 -13.70
N PHE A 55 5.61 1.15 -12.97
CA PHE A 55 7.00 1.40 -13.33
C PHE A 55 7.40 0.63 -14.60
N PHE A 56 7.07 -0.65 -14.70
CA PHE A 56 7.38 -1.45 -15.89
C PHE A 56 6.57 -1.02 -17.12
N VAL A 57 5.28 -0.73 -16.95
CA VAL A 57 4.42 -0.23 -18.04
C VAL A 57 4.89 1.15 -18.47
N GLY A 58 5.12 2.06 -17.52
CA GLY A 58 5.57 3.43 -17.79
C GLY A 58 6.94 3.48 -18.46
N ARG A 59 7.87 2.60 -18.08
CA ARG A 59 9.20 2.48 -18.72
C ARG A 59 9.11 2.22 -20.23
N LYS A 60 8.06 1.58 -20.73
CA LYS A 60 7.90 1.33 -22.17
C LYS A 60 7.51 2.60 -22.96
N TYR A 61 7.00 3.63 -22.30
CA TYR A 61 6.46 4.85 -22.92
C TYR A 61 7.32 6.11 -22.66
N TRP A 62 8.55 5.95 -22.18
CA TRP A 62 9.59 6.99 -22.03
C TRP A 62 10.81 6.62 -22.85
#